data_AF-A0AAW9JKR3-F1
#
_entry.id   AF-A0AAW9JKR3-F1
#
_cell.length_a   1.000
_cell.length_b   1.000
_cell.length_c   1.000
_cell.angle_alpha   90.00
_cell.angle_beta   90.00
_cell.angle_gamma   90.00
#
_symmetry.space_group_name_H-M   'P 1'
#
loop_
_entity.id
_entity.type
_entity.pdbx_description
1 polymer ?
#
loop_
_entity_poly.entity_id
_entity_poly.type
_entity_poly.pdbx_seq_one_letter_code
_entity_poly.pdbx_strand_id
1 'polypeptide(L)'
;MEDIRFLWDGYDLQQDINKKVTEVTELQIATAYYSTYGFELLNEWSKKWGLSKQHITIYLSQEFSMNQPGELLKKTMEIAEVYLVEDLFLHAKVYYFKGRNPYVCHGSSNLTRGGYESNAEFNSLQTVTETMGTSLGTYFKQLHAYSEKVTEETVMHYEELESAFAEWKEAKKKLIRSIRPKKMQQDPFDSETYELQDYYFQYEDFAVFFNRNMRLGSNHPIHKQRIRVKTKLLHIHSIIEKRMKRLNLHPHRHPNFILSSIIPNKSNRERVSWLGIRYGKSPNVLSSYNVKGVYWDKTKEADSMYQHANIQVGIRGEGVNVTIFHSIANGAMDREYFHKKLHHPEVEEVIVTCFNLLKGDGFEWRIYDPEANHVKKVFSIDKRDPKDFISFYENYDREGLESYFLCSFSPNDPRIKTAESIANTSFEIAKVLAPLYHIISETKGLGVTK
;
A
#
# COMPACT_ATOMS: atom_id res chain seq x y z
N MET A 1 -30.63 -30.80 -8.41
CA MET A 1 -29.86 -29.84 -9.23
C MET A 1 -28.57 -29.58 -8.49
N GLU A 2 -27.46 -30.07 -9.03
CA GLU A 2 -26.12 -29.81 -8.48
C GLU A 2 -25.82 -28.31 -8.62
N ASP A 3 -25.52 -27.65 -7.50
CA ASP A 3 -25.24 -26.23 -7.42
C ASP A 3 -23.80 -25.97 -7.94
N ILE A 4 -23.61 -26.09 -9.26
CA ILE A 4 -22.37 -25.71 -9.93
C ILE A 4 -22.29 -24.19 -9.86
N ARG A 5 -21.63 -23.67 -8.82
CA ARG A 5 -21.24 -22.27 -8.77
C ARG A 5 -19.97 -22.09 -9.57
N PHE A 6 -20.11 -21.37 -10.68
CA PHE A 6 -18.99 -20.72 -11.33
C PHE A 6 -18.70 -19.44 -10.58
N LEU A 7 -17.52 -19.37 -9.99
CA LEU A 7 -17.02 -18.14 -9.39
C LEU A 7 -16.39 -17.33 -10.53
N TRP A 8 -17.12 -16.32 -11.00
CA TRP A 8 -16.66 -15.32 -11.94
C TRP A 8 -16.81 -13.95 -11.26
N ASP A 9 -15.82 -13.07 -11.44
CA ASP A 9 -15.63 -11.77 -10.76
C ASP A 9 -15.14 -11.81 -9.30
N GLY A 10 -13.84 -12.01 -9.09
CA GLY A 10 -13.12 -11.49 -7.92
C GLY A 10 -13.73 -11.80 -6.55
N TYR A 11 -14.47 -12.90 -6.44
CA TYR A 11 -15.00 -13.41 -5.18
C TYR A 11 -13.87 -14.09 -4.42
N ASP A 12 -13.83 -13.83 -3.11
CA ASP A 12 -12.88 -14.41 -2.18
C ASP A 12 -13.13 -15.93 -2.06
N LEU A 13 -12.31 -16.72 -2.76
CA LEU A 13 -12.45 -18.18 -2.81
C LEU A 13 -12.29 -18.79 -1.40
N GLN A 14 -11.46 -18.18 -0.55
CA GLN A 14 -11.27 -18.61 0.83
C GLN A 14 -12.56 -18.45 1.62
N GLN A 15 -13.30 -17.34 1.48
CA GLN A 15 -14.60 -17.15 2.13
C GLN A 15 -15.61 -18.21 1.71
N ASP A 16 -15.69 -18.54 0.42
CA ASP A 16 -16.64 -19.54 -0.07
C ASP A 16 -16.31 -20.95 0.43
N ILE A 17 -15.04 -21.35 0.40
CA ILE A 17 -14.59 -22.61 0.99
C ILE A 17 -14.91 -22.62 2.49
N ASN A 18 -14.56 -21.56 3.22
CA ASN A 18 -14.78 -21.48 4.66
C ASN A 18 -16.25 -21.53 5.06
N LYS A 19 -17.16 -21.05 4.19
CA LYS A 19 -18.60 -21.06 4.39
C LYS A 19 -19.25 -22.40 4.06
N LYS A 20 -18.80 -23.09 2.99
CA LYS A 20 -19.41 -24.35 2.54
C LYS A 20 -18.78 -25.59 3.18
N VAL A 21 -17.47 -25.58 3.40
CA VAL A 21 -16.71 -26.71 3.94
C VAL A 21 -16.61 -26.55 5.46
N THR A 22 -17.47 -27.29 6.17
CA THR A 22 -17.60 -27.17 7.64
C THR A 22 -16.72 -28.15 8.40
N GLU A 23 -16.43 -29.32 7.82
CA GLU A 23 -15.69 -30.40 8.46
C GLU A 23 -14.78 -31.07 7.43
N VAL A 24 -13.51 -31.27 7.81
CA VAL A 24 -12.50 -31.93 6.99
C VAL A 24 -11.71 -32.89 7.88
N THR A 25 -11.55 -34.13 7.44
CA THR A 25 -10.76 -35.17 8.10
C THR A 25 -9.47 -35.47 7.33
N GLU A 26 -9.43 -35.16 6.03
CA GLU A 26 -8.25 -35.32 5.18
C GLU A 26 -8.30 -34.28 4.05
N LEU A 27 -7.15 -33.71 3.70
CA LEU A 27 -6.99 -32.70 2.67
C LEU A 27 -5.96 -33.18 1.64
N GLN A 28 -6.37 -33.27 0.37
CA GLN A 28 -5.47 -33.57 -0.74
C GLN A 28 -5.46 -32.41 -1.73
N ILE A 29 -4.28 -31.89 -2.03
CA ILE A 29 -4.11 -30.73 -2.91
C ILE A 29 -3.17 -31.11 -4.05
N ALA A 30 -3.55 -30.83 -5.28
CA ALA A 30 -2.66 -30.87 -6.43
C ALA A 30 -2.63 -29.49 -7.07
N THR A 31 -1.48 -28.82 -7.03
CA THR A 31 -1.38 -27.43 -7.51
C THR A 31 -0.09 -27.17 -8.25
N ALA A 32 -0.20 -26.46 -9.37
CA ALA A 32 0.94 -26.11 -10.20
C ALA A 32 1.85 -25.08 -9.51
N TYR A 33 1.24 -24.07 -8.86
CA TYR A 33 1.96 -23.00 -8.17
C TYR A 33 1.51 -22.88 -6.72
N TYR A 34 2.47 -22.63 -5.85
CA TYR A 34 2.31 -22.54 -4.42
C TYR A 34 3.20 -21.43 -3.86
N SER A 35 2.66 -20.60 -2.96
CA SER A 35 3.40 -19.47 -2.39
C SER A 35 3.29 -19.43 -0.87
N THR A 36 3.98 -18.49 -0.23
CA THR A 36 3.87 -18.23 1.22
C THR A 36 2.41 -18.00 1.66
N TYR A 37 1.62 -17.29 0.85
CA TYR A 37 0.18 -17.14 1.10
C TYR A 37 -0.54 -18.50 1.11
N GLY A 38 -0.19 -19.38 0.16
CA GLY A 38 -0.72 -20.73 0.11
C GLY A 38 -0.36 -21.56 1.35
N PHE A 39 0.84 -21.38 1.88
CA PHE A 39 1.27 -21.98 3.15
C PHE A 39 0.47 -21.44 4.34
N GLU A 40 0.29 -20.13 4.43
CA GLU A 40 -0.51 -19.51 5.49
C GLU A 40 -1.95 -20.02 5.48
N LEU A 41 -2.56 -20.15 4.30
CA LEU A 41 -3.90 -20.70 4.12
C LEU A 41 -3.97 -22.18 4.54
N LEU A 42 -2.97 -22.99 4.15
CA LEU A 42 -2.90 -24.39 4.55
C LEU A 42 -2.77 -24.54 6.07
N ASN A 43 -1.96 -23.70 6.71
CA ASN A 43 -1.78 -23.66 8.15
C ASN A 43 -3.06 -23.22 8.88
N GLU A 44 -3.81 -22.25 8.32
CA GLU A 44 -5.13 -21.86 8.83
C GLU A 44 -6.11 -23.04 8.78
N TRP A 45 -6.19 -23.75 7.64
CA TRP A 45 -7.06 -24.91 7.48
C TRP A 45 -6.68 -26.07 8.40
N SER A 46 -5.38 -26.35 8.56
CA SER A 46 -4.89 -27.35 9.51
C SER A 46 -5.39 -27.07 10.92
N LYS A 47 -5.27 -25.82 11.39
CA LYS A 47 -5.75 -25.40 12.72
C LYS A 47 -7.27 -25.41 12.83
N LYS A 48 -7.97 -24.91 11.82
CA LYS A 48 -9.44 -24.82 11.79
C LYS A 48 -10.10 -26.18 11.94
N TRP A 49 -9.55 -27.20 11.26
CA TRP A 49 -10.14 -28.54 11.23
C TRP A 49 -9.37 -29.57 12.07
N GLY A 50 -8.33 -29.16 12.79
CA GLY A 50 -7.54 -30.05 13.66
C GLY A 50 -6.77 -31.15 12.90
N LEU A 51 -6.33 -30.86 11.67
CA LEU A 51 -5.64 -31.83 10.83
C LEU A 51 -4.17 -31.95 11.23
N SER A 52 -3.72 -33.19 11.48
CA SER A 52 -2.30 -33.49 11.61
C SER A 52 -1.61 -33.63 10.25
N LYS A 53 -0.27 -33.62 10.25
CA LYS A 53 0.56 -33.75 9.05
C LYS A 53 0.14 -34.89 8.11
N GLN A 54 -0.16 -36.06 8.64
CA GLN A 54 -0.53 -37.25 7.85
C GLN A 54 -1.89 -37.12 7.15
N HIS A 55 -2.74 -36.18 7.59
CA HIS A 55 -4.05 -35.91 7.01
C HIS A 55 -4.01 -34.80 5.95
N ILE A 56 -2.83 -34.23 5.66
CA ILE A 56 -2.66 -33.20 4.65
C ILE A 56 -1.62 -33.69 3.65
N THR A 57 -2.03 -33.87 2.40
CA THR A 57 -1.12 -34.23 1.30
C THR A 57 -1.15 -33.16 0.23
N ILE A 58 0.03 -32.69 -0.18
CA ILE A 58 0.17 -31.71 -1.25
C ILE A 58 1.10 -32.25 -2.34
N TYR A 59 0.62 -32.20 -3.58
CA TYR A 59 1.35 -32.51 -4.80
C TYR A 59 1.67 -31.20 -5.52
N LEU A 60 2.95 -30.96 -5.74
CA LEU A 60 3.49 -29.75 -6.33
C LEU A 60 4.18 -30.05 -7.65
N SER A 61 4.16 -29.10 -8.58
CA SER A 61 5.04 -29.15 -9.74
C SER A 61 6.48 -28.87 -9.32
N GLN A 62 7.48 -29.26 -10.13
CA GLN A 62 8.88 -28.93 -9.86
C GLN A 62 9.15 -27.40 -9.87
N GLU A 63 8.31 -26.61 -10.53
CA GLU A 63 8.45 -25.14 -10.65
C GLU A 63 7.43 -24.38 -9.78
N PHE A 64 7.00 -24.97 -8.67
CA PHE A 64 5.89 -24.47 -7.85
C PHE A 64 6.06 -23.05 -7.30
N SER A 65 7.29 -22.60 -7.06
CA SER A 65 7.61 -21.27 -6.55
C SER A 65 8.94 -20.76 -7.10
N MET A 66 9.03 -19.44 -7.26
CA MET A 66 10.24 -18.70 -7.61
C MET A 66 10.76 -17.86 -6.45
N ASN A 67 10.04 -17.84 -5.32
CA ASN A 67 10.38 -17.07 -4.13
C ASN A 67 10.75 -18.04 -3.02
N GLN A 68 12.06 -18.19 -2.76
CA GLN A 68 12.61 -19.03 -1.69
C GLN A 68 11.95 -20.42 -1.62
N PRO A 69 11.98 -21.20 -2.71
CA PRO A 69 11.26 -22.48 -2.79
C PRO A 69 11.72 -23.49 -1.72
N GLY A 70 13.02 -23.50 -1.36
CA GLY A 70 13.55 -24.38 -0.32
C GLY A 70 12.94 -24.08 1.06
N GLU A 71 12.99 -22.81 1.49
CA GLU A 71 12.38 -22.37 2.75
C GLU A 71 10.85 -22.60 2.79
N LEU A 72 10.18 -22.45 1.64
CA LEU A 72 8.75 -22.75 1.54
C LEU A 72 8.46 -24.25 1.71
N LEU A 73 9.23 -25.13 1.06
CA LEU A 73 9.11 -26.59 1.24
C LEU A 73 9.36 -26.99 2.69
N LYS A 74 10.43 -26.48 3.29
CA LYS A 74 10.81 -26.74 4.68
C LYS A 74 9.66 -26.47 5.64
N LYS A 75 9.05 -25.28 5.54
CA LYS A 75 7.88 -24.90 6.34
C LYS A 75 6.68 -25.80 6.08
N THR A 76 6.39 -26.12 4.81
CA THR A 76 5.23 -26.95 4.45
C THR A 76 5.37 -28.39 4.95
N MET A 77 6.59 -28.94 4.95
CA MET A 77 6.87 -30.29 5.47
C MET A 77 6.59 -30.44 6.97
N GLU A 78 6.55 -29.34 7.74
CA GLU A 78 6.19 -29.38 9.16
C GLU A 78 4.71 -29.72 9.38
N ILE A 79 3.85 -29.36 8.42
CA ILE A 79 2.39 -29.44 8.54
C ILE A 79 1.72 -30.37 7.54
N ALA A 80 2.43 -30.85 6.52
CA ALA A 80 1.87 -31.70 5.46
C ALA A 80 2.87 -32.74 4.93
N GLU A 81 2.34 -33.80 4.32
CA GLU A 81 3.09 -34.69 3.44
C GLU A 81 3.19 -34.05 2.05
N VAL A 82 4.42 -33.76 1.61
CA VAL A 82 4.70 -33.01 0.39
C VAL A 82 5.32 -33.94 -0.65
N TYR A 83 4.82 -33.86 -1.87
CA TYR A 83 5.29 -34.64 -3.02
C TYR A 83 5.55 -33.72 -4.22
N LEU A 84 6.66 -33.92 -4.92
CA LEU A 84 6.97 -33.27 -6.20
C LEU A 84 6.65 -34.24 -7.33
N VAL A 85 5.78 -33.82 -8.25
CA VAL A 85 5.44 -34.60 -9.44
C VAL A 85 6.53 -34.41 -10.49
N GLU A 86 7.19 -35.51 -10.90
CA GLU A 86 8.35 -35.45 -11.80
C GLU A 86 8.05 -35.99 -13.20
N ASP A 87 7.37 -37.13 -13.27
CA ASP A 87 7.13 -37.85 -14.53
C ASP A 87 5.98 -37.25 -15.37
N LEU A 88 5.30 -36.22 -14.84
CA LEU A 88 4.18 -35.55 -15.50
C LEU A 88 4.25 -34.04 -15.31
N PHE A 89 3.91 -33.30 -16.36
CA PHE A 89 3.72 -31.86 -16.25
C PHE A 89 2.46 -31.54 -15.43
N LEU A 90 2.65 -31.23 -14.15
CA LEU A 90 1.56 -30.88 -13.25
C LEU A 90 1.14 -29.41 -13.45
N HIS A 91 0.03 -29.21 -14.17
CA HIS A 91 -0.65 -27.91 -14.24
C HIS A 91 -2.02 -27.88 -13.58
N ALA A 92 -2.31 -28.84 -12.70
CA ALA A 92 -3.59 -28.92 -12.00
C ALA A 92 -3.75 -27.81 -10.95
N LYS A 93 -5.00 -27.52 -10.59
CA LYS A 93 -5.39 -26.79 -9.38
C LYS A 93 -6.63 -27.46 -8.80
N VAL A 94 -6.42 -28.44 -7.94
CA VAL A 94 -7.47 -29.30 -7.38
C VAL A 94 -7.27 -29.38 -5.87
N TYR A 95 -8.33 -29.06 -5.12
CA TYR A 95 -8.38 -29.07 -3.66
C TYR A 95 -9.51 -30.02 -3.24
N TYR A 96 -9.14 -31.17 -2.70
CA TYR A 96 -10.09 -32.18 -2.27
C TYR A 96 -10.18 -32.22 -0.74
N PHE A 97 -11.29 -31.71 -0.23
CA PHE A 97 -11.63 -31.66 1.18
C PHE A 97 -12.47 -32.88 1.53
N LYS A 98 -11.85 -33.91 2.13
CA LYS A 98 -12.55 -35.12 2.55
C LYS A 98 -13.08 -34.95 3.96
N GLY A 99 -14.25 -35.51 4.23
CA GLY A 99 -14.91 -35.49 5.53
C GLY A 99 -16.26 -36.18 5.42
N ARG A 100 -17.16 -35.93 6.37
CA ARG A 100 -18.52 -36.46 6.31
C ARG A 100 -19.27 -36.04 5.04
N ASN A 101 -19.09 -34.78 4.62
CA ASN A 101 -19.63 -34.23 3.38
C ASN A 101 -18.46 -33.73 2.52
N PRO A 102 -17.88 -34.58 1.66
CA PRO A 102 -16.68 -34.23 0.92
C PRO A 102 -16.95 -33.13 -0.12
N TYR A 103 -15.99 -32.23 -0.32
CA TYR A 103 -16.03 -31.16 -1.31
C TYR A 103 -14.78 -31.17 -2.19
N VAL A 104 -14.93 -30.81 -3.46
CA VAL A 104 -13.82 -30.54 -4.35
C VAL A 104 -13.92 -29.12 -4.87
N CYS A 105 -12.80 -28.40 -4.81
CA CYS A 105 -12.60 -27.17 -5.56
C CYS A 105 -11.61 -27.44 -6.70
N HIS A 106 -11.95 -27.07 -7.92
CA HIS A 106 -11.04 -27.13 -9.05
C HIS A 106 -11.31 -26.02 -10.05
N GLY A 107 -10.28 -25.61 -10.79
CA GLY A 107 -10.39 -24.50 -11.72
C GLY A 107 -9.04 -23.93 -12.11
N SER A 108 -8.96 -22.60 -12.21
CA SER A 108 -7.74 -21.88 -12.58
C SER A 108 -6.93 -21.36 -11.39
N SER A 109 -7.51 -21.31 -10.18
CA SER A 109 -6.86 -20.73 -9.00
C SER A 109 -5.75 -21.60 -8.45
N ASN A 110 -4.49 -21.17 -8.62
CA ASN A 110 -3.35 -21.73 -7.90
C ASN A 110 -3.40 -21.36 -6.41
N LEU A 111 -2.63 -22.06 -5.58
CA LEU A 111 -2.61 -21.88 -4.12
C LEU A 111 -1.71 -20.70 -3.75
N THR A 112 -2.15 -19.52 -4.16
CA THR A 112 -1.43 -18.24 -4.09
C THR A 112 -2.44 -17.11 -3.85
N ARG A 113 -1.97 -15.96 -3.35
CA ARG A 113 -2.82 -14.76 -3.19
C ARG A 113 -3.50 -14.36 -4.50
N GLY A 114 -2.75 -14.48 -5.61
CA GLY A 114 -3.24 -14.32 -6.98
C GLY A 114 -4.52 -15.11 -7.22
N GLY A 115 -4.43 -16.42 -7.03
CA GLY A 115 -5.54 -17.34 -7.29
C GLY A 115 -6.73 -17.21 -6.34
N TYR A 116 -6.54 -16.72 -5.11
CA TYR A 116 -7.62 -16.68 -4.12
C TYR A 116 -8.31 -15.31 -4.00
N GLU A 117 -7.62 -14.21 -4.30
CA GLU A 117 -8.11 -12.86 -3.97
C GLU A 117 -8.05 -11.85 -5.11
N SER A 118 -7.09 -11.96 -6.03
CA SER A 118 -6.75 -10.81 -6.92
C SER A 118 -6.92 -11.05 -8.41
N ASN A 119 -6.73 -12.28 -8.89
CA ASN A 119 -6.82 -12.59 -10.31
C ASN A 119 -8.29 -12.80 -10.75
N ALA A 120 -8.54 -12.61 -12.04
CA ALA A 120 -9.75 -13.11 -12.66
C ALA A 120 -9.61 -14.63 -12.83
N GLU A 121 -10.26 -15.38 -11.94
CA GLU A 121 -10.19 -16.84 -11.88
C GLU A 121 -11.55 -17.46 -12.23
N PHE A 122 -11.53 -18.73 -12.60
CA PHE A 122 -12.70 -19.53 -12.92
C PHE A 122 -12.61 -20.86 -12.17
N ASN A 123 -13.43 -20.99 -11.13
CA ASN A 123 -13.43 -22.17 -10.27
C ASN A 123 -14.83 -22.75 -10.11
N SER A 124 -14.84 -24.04 -9.80
CA SER A 124 -16.01 -24.74 -9.30
C SER A 124 -15.76 -25.27 -7.90
N LEU A 125 -16.75 -25.16 -7.01
CA LEU A 125 -16.75 -25.72 -5.67
C LEU A 125 -18.02 -26.57 -5.49
N GLN A 126 -17.85 -27.89 -5.43
CA GLN A 126 -18.95 -28.86 -5.49
C GLN A 126 -18.83 -29.92 -4.40
N THR A 127 -19.97 -30.44 -3.95
CA THR A 127 -20.02 -31.65 -3.12
C THR A 127 -19.61 -32.85 -3.97
N VAL A 128 -18.80 -33.74 -3.43
CA VAL A 128 -18.29 -34.92 -4.14
C VAL A 128 -19.31 -36.05 -4.07
N THR A 129 -19.76 -36.50 -5.24
CA THR A 129 -20.58 -37.71 -5.38
C THR A 129 -19.70 -38.97 -5.33
N GLU A 130 -20.30 -40.14 -5.19
CA GLU A 130 -19.56 -41.42 -5.11
C GLU A 130 -18.69 -41.69 -6.36
N THR A 131 -19.22 -41.41 -7.55
CA THR A 131 -18.49 -41.57 -8.82
C THR A 131 -17.35 -40.56 -8.95
N MET A 132 -17.55 -39.32 -8.50
CA MET A 132 -16.49 -38.31 -8.42
C MET A 132 -15.41 -38.72 -7.42
N GLY A 133 -15.78 -39.25 -6.25
CA GLY A 133 -14.85 -39.71 -5.22
C GLY A 133 -13.92 -40.80 -5.74
N THR A 134 -14.47 -41.77 -6.50
CA THR A 134 -13.67 -42.82 -7.15
C THR A 134 -12.68 -42.25 -8.17
N SER A 135 -13.13 -41.27 -8.97
CA SER A 135 -12.30 -40.62 -9.99
C SER A 135 -11.19 -39.78 -9.37
N LEU A 136 -11.51 -38.99 -8.33
CA LEU A 136 -10.55 -38.20 -7.56
C LEU A 136 -9.53 -39.10 -6.85
N GLY A 137 -9.98 -40.19 -6.24
CA GLY A 137 -9.10 -41.18 -5.61
C GLY A 137 -8.13 -41.80 -6.60
N THR A 138 -8.58 -42.10 -7.83
CA THR A 138 -7.73 -42.61 -8.90
C THR A 138 -6.72 -41.56 -9.35
N TYR A 139 -7.16 -40.31 -9.53
CA TYR A 139 -6.31 -39.19 -9.91
C TYR A 139 -5.18 -38.96 -8.90
N PHE A 140 -5.48 -38.87 -7.60
CA PHE A 140 -4.44 -38.67 -6.58
C PHE A 140 -3.51 -39.87 -6.41
N LYS A 141 -4.01 -41.10 -6.61
CA LYS A 141 -3.15 -42.30 -6.65
C LYS A 141 -2.16 -42.26 -7.82
N GLN A 142 -2.61 -41.80 -8.99
CA GLN A 142 -1.73 -41.62 -10.14
C GLN A 142 -0.67 -40.56 -9.86
N LEU A 143 -1.07 -39.38 -9.36
CA LEU A 143 -0.10 -38.34 -8.98
C LEU A 143 0.96 -38.90 -8.02
N HIS A 144 0.54 -39.62 -6.99
CA HIS A 144 1.45 -40.24 -6.03
C HIS A 144 2.45 -41.19 -6.69
N ALA A 145 2.02 -41.99 -7.68
CA ALA A 145 2.90 -42.91 -8.39
C ALA A 145 3.94 -42.19 -9.30
N TYR A 146 3.67 -40.95 -9.70
CA TYR A 146 4.55 -40.12 -10.53
C TYR A 146 5.28 -39.03 -9.73
N SER A 147 5.28 -39.16 -8.40
CA SER A 147 5.89 -38.16 -7.53
C SER A 147 6.96 -38.76 -6.64
N GLU A 148 7.93 -37.93 -6.30
CA GLU A 148 8.85 -38.19 -5.20
C GLU A 148 8.40 -37.46 -3.94
N LYS A 149 8.61 -38.09 -2.79
CA LYS A 149 8.35 -37.46 -1.50
C LYS A 149 9.44 -36.45 -1.20
N VAL A 150 9.07 -35.24 -0.80
CA VAL A 150 10.06 -34.21 -0.43
C VAL A 150 10.79 -34.63 0.84
N THR A 151 12.12 -34.54 0.79
CA THR A 151 13.04 -34.83 1.89
C THR A 151 13.89 -33.61 2.24
N GLU A 152 14.73 -33.71 3.28
CA GLU A 152 15.72 -32.66 3.58
C GLU A 152 16.71 -32.45 2.43
N GLU A 153 17.07 -33.50 1.69
CA GLU A 153 17.92 -33.41 0.50
C GLU A 153 17.22 -32.62 -0.61
N THR A 154 15.93 -32.87 -0.83
CA THR A 154 15.12 -32.08 -1.77
C THR A 154 15.11 -30.60 -1.38
N VAL A 155 14.92 -30.29 -0.09
CA VAL A 155 14.94 -28.90 0.42
C VAL A 155 16.29 -28.24 0.13
N MET A 156 17.39 -28.90 0.49
CA MET A 156 18.74 -28.39 0.23
C MET A 156 18.98 -28.13 -1.26
N HIS A 157 18.54 -29.03 -2.13
CA HIS A 157 18.65 -28.83 -3.57
C HIS A 157 17.95 -27.55 -4.06
N TYR A 158 16.73 -27.26 -3.56
CA TYR A 158 16.03 -26.02 -3.90
C TYR A 158 16.66 -24.77 -3.25
N GLU A 159 17.26 -24.90 -2.07
CA GLU A 159 18.04 -23.82 -1.42
C GLU A 159 19.29 -23.47 -2.26
N GLU A 160 19.98 -24.47 -2.81
CA GLU A 160 21.13 -24.28 -3.72
C GLU A 160 20.76 -23.55 -5.01
N LEU A 161 19.54 -23.76 -5.51
CA LEU A 161 19.00 -23.13 -6.71
C LEU A 161 18.47 -21.69 -6.51
N GLU A 162 18.43 -21.17 -5.28
CA GLU A 162 17.81 -19.86 -5.00
C GLU A 162 18.43 -18.70 -5.80
N SER A 163 19.75 -18.74 -6.00
CA SER A 163 20.45 -17.73 -6.80
C SER A 163 19.99 -17.73 -8.26
N ALA A 164 19.84 -18.92 -8.87
CA ALA A 164 19.36 -19.08 -10.23
C ALA A 164 17.88 -18.63 -10.37
N PHE A 165 17.04 -18.96 -9.39
CA PHE A 165 15.66 -18.47 -9.36
C PHE A 165 15.58 -16.95 -9.25
N ALA A 166 16.44 -16.31 -8.46
CA ALA A 166 16.51 -14.86 -8.33
C ALA A 166 16.92 -14.19 -9.65
N GLU A 167 17.92 -14.74 -10.36
CA GLU A 167 18.33 -14.25 -11.68
C GLU A 167 17.19 -14.38 -12.71
N TRP A 168 16.51 -15.52 -12.73
CA TRP A 168 15.39 -15.76 -13.64
C TRP A 168 14.22 -14.82 -13.36
N LYS A 169 13.90 -14.59 -12.08
CA LYS A 169 12.88 -13.62 -11.66
C LYS A 169 13.18 -12.21 -12.18
N GLU A 170 14.43 -11.76 -12.09
CA GLU A 170 14.84 -10.46 -12.62
C GLU A 170 14.80 -10.39 -14.15
N ALA A 171 15.21 -11.46 -14.84
CA ALA A 171 15.09 -11.56 -16.30
C ALA A 171 13.63 -11.52 -16.77
N LYS A 172 12.76 -12.30 -16.12
CA LYS A 172 11.31 -12.34 -16.39
C LYS A 172 10.68 -10.97 -16.15
N LYS A 173 11.02 -10.30 -15.04
CA LYS A 173 10.55 -8.94 -14.72
C LYS A 173 10.94 -7.92 -15.79
N LYS A 174 12.19 -7.97 -16.29
CA LYS A 174 12.64 -7.13 -17.42
C LYS A 174 11.84 -7.40 -18.69
N LEU A 175 11.62 -8.67 -19.03
CA LEU A 175 10.83 -9.05 -20.20
C LEU A 175 9.38 -8.60 -20.08
N ILE A 176 8.70 -8.88 -18.96
CA ILE A 176 7.33 -8.46 -18.70
C ILE A 176 7.21 -6.94 -18.85
N ARG A 177 8.17 -6.17 -18.32
CA ARG A 177 8.21 -4.71 -18.49
C ARG A 177 8.30 -4.28 -19.94
N SER A 178 9.04 -4.99 -20.78
CA SER A 178 9.20 -4.67 -22.20
C SER A 178 7.93 -4.89 -23.03
N ILE A 179 7.09 -5.87 -22.65
CA ILE A 179 5.86 -6.22 -23.37
C ILE A 179 4.60 -5.54 -22.81
N ARG A 180 4.76 -4.58 -21.90
CA ARG A 180 3.63 -3.96 -21.22
C ARG A 180 2.70 -3.19 -22.15
N PRO A 181 1.40 -3.18 -21.86
CA PRO A 181 0.48 -2.24 -22.47
C PRO A 181 0.99 -0.81 -22.33
N LYS A 182 0.95 -0.01 -23.41
CA LYS A 182 1.41 1.39 -23.43
C LYS A 182 0.89 2.20 -22.23
N LYS A 183 -0.35 1.94 -21.81
CA LYS A 183 -1.01 2.60 -20.66
C LYS A 183 -0.33 2.38 -19.30
N MET A 184 0.52 1.35 -19.17
CA MET A 184 1.27 1.03 -17.94
C MET A 184 2.74 1.46 -18.02
N GLN A 185 3.21 1.97 -19.16
CA GLN A 185 4.60 2.43 -19.29
C GLN A 185 4.90 3.67 -18.43
N GLN A 186 3.87 4.44 -18.08
CA GLN A 186 3.96 5.61 -17.20
C GLN A 186 3.77 5.26 -15.72
N ASP A 187 3.63 3.98 -15.38
CA ASP A 187 3.48 3.57 -14.00
C ASP A 187 4.80 3.78 -13.25
N PRO A 188 4.76 4.30 -12.02
CA PRO A 188 5.95 4.41 -11.18
C PRO A 188 6.64 3.05 -10.96
N PHE A 189 5.84 1.99 -10.81
CA PHE A 189 6.32 0.63 -10.57
C PHE A 189 5.19 -0.40 -10.79
N ASP A 190 5.53 -1.69 -10.64
CA ASP A 190 4.63 -2.81 -10.90
C ASP A 190 4.50 -3.73 -9.71
N SER A 191 3.55 -4.65 -9.77
CA SER A 191 3.29 -5.60 -8.68
C SER A 191 4.53 -6.42 -8.28
N GLU A 192 5.49 -6.60 -9.19
CA GLU A 192 6.73 -7.35 -8.95
C GLU A 192 7.95 -6.43 -8.70
N THR A 193 7.79 -5.10 -8.75
CA THR A 193 8.92 -4.19 -8.49
C THR A 193 9.40 -4.29 -7.05
N TYR A 194 8.47 -4.40 -6.11
CA TYR A 194 8.72 -4.42 -4.68
C TYR A 194 8.07 -5.63 -4.03
N GLU A 195 8.73 -6.22 -3.04
CA GLU A 195 8.16 -7.28 -2.21
C GLU A 195 7.35 -6.66 -1.08
N LEU A 196 6.04 -6.49 -1.31
CA LEU A 196 5.14 -5.76 -0.42
C LEU A 196 4.21 -6.67 0.41
N GLN A 197 4.34 -7.99 0.35
CA GLN A 197 3.43 -8.93 1.03
C GLN A 197 3.25 -8.59 2.51
N ASP A 198 4.35 -8.26 3.21
CA ASP A 198 4.35 -7.94 4.65
C ASP A 198 4.24 -6.44 4.95
N TYR A 199 3.95 -5.61 3.93
CA TYR A 199 3.85 -4.15 4.08
C TYR A 199 2.42 -3.70 4.31
N TYR A 200 2.26 -2.65 5.12
CA TYR A 200 0.94 -2.12 5.46
C TYR A 200 0.21 -1.60 4.22
N PHE A 201 0.92 -0.98 3.29
CA PHE A 201 0.41 -0.64 1.96
C PHE A 201 0.90 -1.68 0.95
N GLN A 202 -0.05 -2.20 0.18
CA GLN A 202 0.18 -3.23 -0.84
C GLN A 202 0.25 -2.56 -2.23
N TYR A 203 0.70 -3.29 -3.26
CA TYR A 203 0.79 -2.76 -4.62
C TYR A 203 -0.49 -2.04 -5.07
N GLU A 204 -1.67 -2.63 -4.83
CA GLU A 204 -2.92 -2.06 -5.30
C GLU A 204 -3.27 -0.76 -4.56
N ASP A 205 -2.73 -0.53 -3.35
CA ASP A 205 -2.90 0.73 -2.63
C ASP A 205 -2.11 1.88 -3.28
N PHE A 206 -0.93 1.60 -3.85
CA PHE A 206 -0.17 2.57 -4.63
C PHE A 206 -0.76 2.75 -6.04
N ALA A 207 -1.24 1.66 -6.63
CA ALA A 207 -1.76 1.65 -7.99
C ALA A 207 -2.98 2.56 -8.18
N VAL A 208 -3.76 2.86 -7.14
CA VAL A 208 -4.88 3.82 -7.23
C VAL A 208 -4.44 5.22 -7.69
N PHE A 209 -3.16 5.54 -7.49
CA PHE A 209 -2.53 6.80 -7.85
C PHE A 209 -1.78 6.75 -9.18
N PHE A 210 -1.75 5.63 -9.90
CA PHE A 210 -1.08 5.59 -11.20
C PHE A 210 -1.87 6.41 -12.24
N ASN A 211 -1.19 7.02 -13.21
CA ASN A 211 -1.80 7.95 -14.18
C ASN A 211 -3.09 7.42 -14.81
N ARG A 212 -3.13 6.12 -15.18
CA ARG A 212 -4.31 5.47 -15.77
C ARG A 212 -5.53 5.39 -14.83
N ASN A 213 -5.29 5.45 -13.51
CA ASN A 213 -6.30 5.25 -12.48
C ASN A 213 -6.77 6.56 -11.84
N MET A 214 -5.93 7.60 -11.78
CA MET A 214 -6.19 8.83 -11.03
C MET A 214 -7.53 9.51 -11.39
N ARG A 215 -7.97 9.45 -12.65
CA ARG A 215 -9.19 10.13 -13.15
C ARG A 215 -10.46 9.26 -13.10
N LEU A 216 -10.34 7.97 -12.76
CA LEU A 216 -11.48 7.07 -12.74
C LEU A 216 -12.41 7.40 -11.55
N GLY A 217 -13.71 7.48 -11.82
CA GLY A 217 -14.75 7.91 -10.88
C GLY A 217 -15.22 6.82 -9.90
N SER A 218 -16.28 7.14 -9.14
CA SER A 218 -16.85 6.26 -8.10
C SER A 218 -17.46 4.95 -8.62
N ASN A 219 -17.88 4.91 -9.88
CA ASN A 219 -18.51 3.73 -10.50
C ASN A 219 -17.48 2.68 -10.95
N HIS A 220 -16.18 2.98 -10.86
CA HIS A 220 -15.10 2.07 -11.26
C HIS A 220 -14.58 1.26 -10.06
N PRO A 221 -14.16 -0.02 -10.22
CA PRO A 221 -13.62 -0.85 -9.12
C PRO A 221 -12.49 -0.20 -8.31
N ILE A 222 -11.73 0.71 -8.90
CA ILE A 222 -10.69 1.48 -8.21
C ILE A 222 -11.22 2.26 -7.00
N HIS A 223 -12.50 2.63 -6.99
CA HIS A 223 -13.10 3.34 -5.88
C HIS A 223 -13.08 2.52 -4.59
N LYS A 224 -13.33 1.20 -4.68
CA LYS A 224 -13.21 0.27 -3.54
C LYS A 224 -11.77 0.25 -2.99
N GLN A 225 -10.77 0.27 -3.87
CA GLN A 225 -9.37 0.34 -3.47
C GLN A 225 -9.05 1.68 -2.77
N ARG A 226 -9.56 2.81 -3.27
CA ARG A 226 -9.40 4.11 -2.59
C ARG A 226 -10.07 4.17 -1.23
N ILE A 227 -11.24 3.51 -1.05
CA ILE A 227 -11.87 3.36 0.26
C ILE A 227 -10.93 2.59 1.21
N ARG A 228 -10.31 1.51 0.74
CA ARG A 228 -9.32 0.75 1.54
C ARG A 228 -8.14 1.62 1.96
N VAL A 229 -7.56 2.40 1.04
CA VAL A 229 -6.48 3.35 1.34
C VAL A 229 -6.93 4.40 2.37
N LYS A 230 -8.13 4.94 2.23
CA LYS A 230 -8.73 5.87 3.21
C LYS A 230 -8.82 5.23 4.60
N THR A 231 -9.32 4.01 4.71
CA THR A 231 -9.41 3.29 5.99
C THR A 231 -8.04 3.12 6.62
N LYS A 232 -7.03 2.73 5.84
CA LYS A 232 -5.64 2.59 6.31
C LYS A 232 -5.05 3.91 6.82
N LEU A 233 -5.26 5.01 6.11
CA LEU A 233 -4.81 6.33 6.53
C LEU A 233 -5.52 6.83 7.79
N LEU A 234 -6.82 6.55 7.95
CA LEU A 234 -7.56 6.89 9.18
C LEU A 234 -7.11 6.05 10.38
N HIS A 235 -6.70 4.80 10.16
CA HIS A 235 -6.08 3.99 11.20
C HIS A 235 -4.75 4.61 11.66
N ILE A 236 -3.87 5.01 10.73
CA ILE A 236 -2.63 5.75 11.07
C ILE A 236 -2.95 7.02 11.86
N HIS A 237 -3.98 7.77 11.46
CA HIS A 237 -4.45 8.94 12.21
C HIS A 237 -4.79 8.61 13.66
N SER A 238 -5.57 7.55 13.92
CA SER A 238 -5.93 7.16 15.29
C SER A 238 -4.72 6.84 16.18
N ILE A 239 -3.60 6.40 15.59
CA ILE A 239 -2.36 6.11 16.32
C ILE A 239 -1.60 7.40 16.66
N ILE A 240 -1.51 8.35 15.72
CA ILE A 240 -0.64 9.54 15.87
C ILE A 240 -1.32 10.79 16.40
N GLU A 241 -2.65 10.92 16.30
CA GLU A 241 -3.37 12.18 16.54
C GLU A 241 -3.02 12.82 17.88
N LYS A 242 -3.07 12.05 18.98
CA LYS A 242 -2.75 12.54 20.33
C LYS A 242 -1.30 13.05 20.43
N ARG A 243 -0.37 12.46 19.67
CA ARG A 243 1.02 12.90 19.62
C ARG A 243 1.16 14.18 18.82
N MET A 244 0.52 14.27 17.65
CA MET A 244 0.50 15.49 16.83
C MET A 244 -0.08 16.69 17.59
N LYS A 245 -1.17 16.49 18.34
CA LYS A 245 -1.76 17.55 19.20
C LYS A 245 -0.78 18.12 20.23
N ARG A 246 0.15 17.30 20.76
CA ARG A 246 1.20 17.78 21.69
C ARG A 246 2.22 18.70 21.01
N LEU A 247 2.31 18.67 19.69
CA LEU A 247 3.09 19.61 18.88
C LEU A 247 2.26 20.81 18.42
N ASN A 248 1.06 21.02 18.98
CA ASN A 248 0.10 22.03 18.53
C ASN A 248 -0.29 21.88 17.05
N LEU A 249 -0.30 20.64 16.54
CA LEU A 249 -0.75 20.27 15.21
C LEU A 249 -2.09 19.54 15.32
N HIS A 250 -3.15 20.12 14.76
CA HIS A 250 -4.52 19.66 14.98
C HIS A 250 -5.14 19.12 13.68
N PRO A 251 -5.90 18.01 13.75
CA PRO A 251 -6.70 17.59 12.61
C PRO A 251 -7.87 18.55 12.37
N HIS A 252 -8.52 18.40 11.23
CA HIS A 252 -9.77 19.12 10.96
C HIS A 252 -10.85 18.76 12.00
N ARG A 253 -11.69 19.74 12.38
CA ARG A 253 -12.84 19.50 13.28
C ARG A 253 -13.84 18.46 12.76
N HIS A 254 -14.02 18.44 11.45
CA HIS A 254 -14.94 17.54 10.77
C HIS A 254 -14.20 16.29 10.28
N PRO A 255 -14.61 15.07 10.68
CA PRO A 255 -13.92 13.83 10.33
C PRO A 255 -13.70 13.61 8.83
N ASN A 256 -14.68 13.99 8.01
CA ASN A 256 -14.62 13.91 6.55
C ASN A 256 -13.51 14.75 5.89
N PHE A 257 -12.94 15.73 6.59
CA PHE A 257 -11.88 16.61 6.08
C PHE A 257 -10.52 16.37 6.75
N ILE A 258 -10.42 15.37 7.63
CA ILE A 258 -9.13 14.88 8.15
C ILE A 258 -8.28 14.34 6.99
N LEU A 259 -8.94 13.66 6.04
CA LEU A 259 -8.35 13.05 4.86
C LEU A 259 -8.84 13.73 3.58
N SER A 260 -7.97 13.83 2.58
CA SER A 260 -8.29 14.37 1.26
C SER A 260 -9.34 13.56 0.48
N SER A 261 -10.06 14.19 -0.45
CA SER A 261 -11.11 13.50 -1.23
C SER A 261 -10.60 12.30 -2.03
N ILE A 262 -11.36 11.20 -1.98
CA ILE A 262 -11.11 9.96 -2.72
C ILE A 262 -11.81 9.93 -4.10
N ILE A 263 -12.50 11.01 -4.47
CA ILE A 263 -13.28 11.12 -5.70
C ILE A 263 -12.67 12.23 -6.57
N PRO A 264 -12.37 11.99 -7.85
CA PRO A 264 -12.02 13.02 -8.81
C PRO A 264 -13.13 14.09 -8.88
N ASN A 265 -12.78 15.35 -8.73
CA ASN A 265 -13.70 16.47 -8.80
C ASN A 265 -12.95 17.76 -9.16
N LYS A 266 -13.68 18.84 -9.42
CA LYS A 266 -13.09 20.13 -9.80
C LYS A 266 -12.03 20.63 -8.80
N SER A 267 -12.25 20.47 -7.50
CA SER A 267 -11.33 20.93 -6.46
C SER A 267 -10.00 20.17 -6.42
N ASN A 268 -9.93 18.95 -6.98
CA ASN A 268 -8.68 18.20 -7.15
C ASN A 268 -8.25 18.06 -8.63
N ARG A 269 -8.77 18.91 -9.51
CA ARG A 269 -8.48 18.90 -10.96
C ARG A 269 -8.86 17.58 -11.64
N GLU A 270 -10.01 17.03 -11.24
CA GLU A 270 -10.57 15.80 -11.78
C GLU A 270 -9.61 14.60 -11.65
N ARG A 271 -8.83 14.56 -10.55
CA ARG A 271 -7.89 13.47 -10.31
C ARG A 271 -7.60 13.21 -8.83
N VAL A 272 -7.34 11.95 -8.51
CA VAL A 272 -6.81 11.50 -7.21
C VAL A 272 -5.38 11.01 -7.43
N SER A 273 -4.41 11.91 -7.31
CA SER A 273 -2.96 11.63 -7.47
C SER A 273 -2.22 11.43 -6.15
N TRP A 274 -2.92 11.66 -5.03
CA TRP A 274 -2.41 11.56 -3.67
C TRP A 274 -3.59 11.42 -2.71
N LEU A 275 -3.39 10.72 -1.60
CA LEU A 275 -4.25 10.80 -0.43
C LEU A 275 -3.41 11.01 0.82
N GLY A 276 -3.91 11.79 1.77
CA GLY A 276 -3.26 11.90 3.07
C GLY A 276 -4.12 12.55 4.13
N ILE A 277 -3.68 12.34 5.36
CA ILE A 277 -4.19 12.97 6.57
C ILE A 277 -3.41 14.24 6.85
N ARG A 278 -4.09 15.26 7.37
CA ARG A 278 -3.53 16.61 7.53
C ARG A 278 -3.65 17.10 8.97
N TYR A 279 -2.62 17.80 9.43
CA TYR A 279 -2.57 18.45 10.73
C TYR A 279 -2.05 19.88 10.60
N GLY A 280 -2.77 20.85 11.14
CA GLY A 280 -2.41 22.25 11.02
C GLY A 280 -2.96 23.07 12.19
N LYS A 281 -3.43 24.28 11.89
CA LYS A 281 -4.00 25.21 12.88
C LYS A 281 -5.17 24.56 13.61
N SER A 282 -5.37 24.92 14.88
CA SER A 282 -6.50 24.41 15.64
C SER A 282 -7.83 24.84 15.00
N PRO A 283 -8.91 24.05 15.17
CA PRO A 283 -10.23 24.43 14.68
C PRO A 283 -10.69 25.83 15.14
N ASN A 284 -10.32 26.23 16.36
CA ASN A 284 -10.66 27.54 16.89
C ASN A 284 -9.95 28.66 16.12
N VAL A 285 -8.65 28.48 15.81
CA VAL A 285 -7.90 29.43 14.99
C VAL A 285 -8.50 29.50 13.58
N LEU A 286 -8.74 28.37 12.93
CA LEU A 286 -9.37 28.34 11.60
C LEU A 286 -10.76 29.03 11.60
N SER A 287 -11.56 28.81 12.64
CA SER A 287 -12.90 29.43 12.73
C SER A 287 -12.87 30.96 12.88
N SER A 288 -11.77 31.54 13.38
CA SER A 288 -11.61 33.00 13.48
C SER A 288 -11.53 33.68 12.11
N TYR A 289 -11.13 32.95 11.06
CA TYR A 289 -11.11 33.46 9.69
C TYR A 289 -12.49 33.48 9.02
N ASN A 290 -13.50 32.82 9.61
CA ASN A 290 -14.89 32.79 9.12
C ASN A 290 -15.75 33.97 9.60
N VAL A 291 -15.19 34.90 10.38
CA VAL A 291 -15.93 36.11 10.82
C VAL A 291 -16.01 37.09 9.65
N LYS A 292 -17.20 37.64 9.37
CA LYS A 292 -17.40 38.68 8.33
C LYS A 292 -16.37 39.81 8.51
N GLY A 293 -15.38 39.85 7.62
CA GLY A 293 -14.21 40.72 7.69
C GLY A 293 -13.36 40.61 6.42
N VAL A 294 -12.19 41.24 6.40
CA VAL A 294 -11.30 41.48 5.23
C VAL A 294 -11.02 40.24 4.34
N TYR A 295 -11.14 39.02 4.88
CA TYR A 295 -10.89 37.76 4.17
C TYR A 295 -12.14 37.05 3.63
N TRP A 296 -13.34 37.44 4.10
CA TRP A 296 -14.62 36.85 3.67
C TRP A 296 -14.90 37.10 2.18
N ASP A 297 -14.46 38.24 1.66
CA ASP A 297 -14.61 38.60 0.25
C ASP A 297 -13.64 37.84 -0.68
N LYS A 298 -12.62 37.17 -0.13
CA LYS A 298 -11.60 36.46 -0.91
C LYS A 298 -11.92 34.98 -1.11
N THR A 299 -12.47 34.25 -0.12
CA THR A 299 -12.96 32.87 -0.34
C THR A 299 -14.07 32.47 0.66
N LYS A 300 -15.08 31.72 0.18
CA LYS A 300 -16.15 31.12 1.02
C LYS A 300 -15.68 29.94 1.90
N GLU A 301 -14.38 29.65 1.90
CA GLU A 301 -13.77 28.42 2.45
C GLU A 301 -12.55 28.74 3.34
N ALA A 302 -12.52 29.93 3.96
CA ALA A 302 -11.38 30.42 4.75
C ALA A 302 -10.99 29.55 5.96
N ASP A 303 -11.87 28.64 6.42
CA ASP A 303 -11.56 27.67 7.46
C ASP A 303 -11.03 26.33 6.91
N SER A 304 -10.84 26.21 5.60
CA SER A 304 -10.38 24.98 4.97
C SER A 304 -8.88 24.79 5.16
N MET A 305 -8.51 23.63 5.70
CA MET A 305 -7.11 23.34 6.07
C MET A 305 -6.15 23.32 4.86
N TYR A 306 -6.63 23.27 3.61
CA TYR A 306 -5.75 23.35 2.43
C TYR A 306 -5.40 24.78 2.02
N GLN A 307 -6.13 25.79 2.46
CA GLN A 307 -5.75 27.19 2.23
C GLN A 307 -4.66 27.66 3.21
N HIS A 308 -4.48 26.91 4.30
CA HIS A 308 -3.43 27.12 5.28
C HIS A 308 -2.31 26.09 5.12
N ALA A 309 -1.12 26.47 5.58
CA ALA A 309 -0.03 25.53 5.70
C ALA A 309 -0.43 24.41 6.68
N ASN A 310 0.03 23.19 6.41
CA ASN A 310 -0.25 22.03 7.24
C ASN A 310 0.80 20.94 7.04
N ILE A 311 0.99 20.09 8.05
CA ILE A 311 1.79 18.87 7.96
C ILE A 311 0.90 17.71 7.52
N GLN A 312 1.38 16.92 6.56
CA GLN A 312 0.65 15.84 5.95
C GLN A 312 1.41 14.53 6.07
N VAL A 313 0.66 13.44 6.28
CA VAL A 313 1.13 12.07 6.09
C VAL A 313 0.28 11.48 4.98
N GLY A 314 0.90 11.08 3.88
CA GLY A 314 0.15 10.64 2.71
C GLY A 314 0.86 9.62 1.86
N ILE A 315 0.18 9.19 0.81
CA ILE A 315 0.60 8.15 -0.13
C ILE A 315 0.35 8.66 -1.56
N ARG A 316 1.31 8.38 -2.44
CA ARG A 316 1.27 8.61 -3.90
C ARG A 316 1.58 7.32 -4.63
N GLY A 317 1.62 7.37 -5.96
CA GLY A 317 2.03 6.22 -6.77
C GLY A 317 3.49 5.83 -6.54
N GLU A 318 4.33 6.74 -6.08
CA GLU A 318 5.77 6.52 -5.89
C GLU A 318 6.12 6.05 -4.47
N GLY A 319 5.21 6.15 -3.50
CA GLY A 319 5.55 5.87 -2.11
C GLY A 319 4.70 6.63 -1.08
N VAL A 320 5.15 6.59 0.16
CA VAL A 320 4.57 7.34 1.30
C VAL A 320 5.37 8.62 1.51
N ASN A 321 4.72 9.70 1.92
CA ASN A 321 5.36 11.00 2.17
C ASN A 321 4.94 11.61 3.49
N VAL A 322 5.87 12.38 4.06
CA VAL A 322 5.60 13.35 5.12
C VAL A 322 5.96 14.73 4.57
N THR A 323 5.03 15.68 4.68
CA THR A 323 5.12 16.95 3.93
C THR A 323 4.68 18.13 4.79
N ILE A 324 5.40 19.25 4.77
CA ILE A 324 4.78 20.57 4.99
C ILE A 324 4.17 20.99 3.66
N PHE A 325 2.84 20.93 3.57
CA PHE A 325 2.13 21.57 2.48
C PHE A 325 2.02 23.05 2.84
N HIS A 326 2.75 23.91 2.13
CA HIS A 326 2.81 25.31 2.47
C HIS A 326 1.65 26.09 1.83
N SER A 327 1.47 25.97 0.52
CA SER A 327 0.54 26.84 -0.20
C SER A 327 -0.07 26.21 -1.45
N ILE A 328 -1.37 26.43 -1.64
CA ILE A 328 -2.08 26.20 -2.90
C ILE A 328 -1.70 27.24 -3.95
N ALA A 329 -2.01 26.94 -5.21
CA ALA A 329 -1.81 27.84 -6.34
C ALA A 329 -2.26 29.27 -6.06
N ASN A 330 -3.53 29.43 -5.69
CA ASN A 330 -4.15 30.74 -5.52
C ASN A 330 -4.89 30.82 -4.19
N GLY A 331 -4.74 31.94 -3.48
CA GLY A 331 -5.46 32.21 -2.24
C GLY A 331 -4.92 31.46 -1.01
N ALA A 332 -3.62 31.17 -0.99
CA ALA A 332 -2.98 30.59 0.19
C ALA A 332 -2.82 31.65 1.29
N MET A 333 -3.41 31.39 2.46
CA MET A 333 -3.51 32.36 3.56
C MET A 333 -2.17 32.66 4.23
N ASP A 334 -1.32 31.63 4.34
CA ASP A 334 -0.05 31.73 5.08
C ASP A 334 1.14 32.15 4.19
N ARG A 335 0.94 32.22 2.87
CA ARG A 335 2.01 32.55 1.90
C ARG A 335 2.54 33.96 2.10
N GLU A 336 1.65 34.95 2.06
CA GLU A 336 2.05 36.37 2.16
C GLU A 336 2.69 36.67 3.52
N TYR A 337 2.19 36.02 4.58
CA TYR A 337 2.79 36.10 5.91
C TYR A 337 4.24 35.63 5.91
N PHE A 338 4.51 34.44 5.36
CA PHE A 338 5.86 33.88 5.36
C PHE A 338 6.83 34.72 4.51
N HIS A 339 6.40 35.21 3.33
CA HIS A 339 7.20 36.14 2.50
C HIS A 339 7.62 37.40 3.28
N LYS A 340 6.71 38.00 4.07
CA LYS A 340 7.02 39.20 4.87
C LYS A 340 8.01 38.94 6.01
N LYS A 341 8.09 37.70 6.49
CA LYS A 341 8.91 37.30 7.63
C LYS A 341 10.24 36.65 7.25
N LEU A 342 10.44 36.37 5.96
CA LEU A 342 11.54 35.53 5.49
C LEU A 342 12.93 36.04 5.91
N HIS A 343 13.12 37.37 5.99
CA HIS A 343 14.39 38.01 6.40
C HIS A 343 14.54 38.26 7.90
N HIS A 344 13.59 37.84 8.73
CA HIS A 344 13.74 37.95 10.18
C HIS A 344 14.85 36.98 10.65
N PRO A 345 15.80 37.42 11.49
CA PRO A 345 16.87 36.54 11.98
C PRO A 345 16.34 35.27 12.65
N GLU A 346 15.25 35.37 13.42
CA GLU A 346 14.62 34.21 14.05
C GLU A 346 14.06 33.18 13.05
N VAL A 347 13.69 33.62 11.85
CA VAL A 347 13.16 32.77 10.79
C VAL A 347 14.28 32.03 10.07
N GLU A 348 15.34 32.75 9.72
CA GLU A 348 16.54 32.16 9.12
C GLU A 348 17.14 31.08 10.03
N GLU A 349 17.29 31.37 11.34
CA GLU A 349 17.85 30.42 12.31
C GLU A 349 17.05 29.12 12.37
N VAL A 350 15.71 29.19 12.38
CA VAL A 350 14.87 28.00 12.44
C VAL A 350 14.88 27.23 11.12
N ILE A 351 14.92 27.91 9.97
CA ILE A 351 15.07 27.25 8.67
C ILE A 351 16.39 26.46 8.63
N VAL A 352 17.51 27.13 8.96
CA VAL A 352 18.84 26.51 8.94
C VAL A 352 18.91 25.35 9.92
N THR A 353 18.39 25.51 11.13
CA THR A 353 18.38 24.46 12.16
C THR A 353 17.55 23.26 11.70
N CYS A 354 16.32 23.49 11.21
CA CYS A 354 15.44 22.43 10.73
C CYS A 354 16.07 21.68 9.56
N PHE A 355 16.63 22.39 8.58
CA PHE A 355 17.25 21.77 7.41
C PHE A 355 18.52 20.99 7.76
N ASN A 356 19.34 21.48 8.69
CA ASN A 356 20.51 20.73 9.16
C ASN A 356 20.11 19.44 9.88
N LEU A 357 19.04 19.45 10.68
CA LEU A 357 18.53 18.25 11.36
C LEU A 357 17.97 17.19 10.40
N LEU A 358 17.46 17.62 9.24
CA LEU A 358 16.87 16.75 8.22
C LEU A 358 17.84 16.38 7.09
N LYS A 359 19.08 16.88 7.15
CA LYS A 359 20.06 16.69 6.08
C LYS A 359 20.46 15.22 5.98
N GLY A 360 20.33 14.66 4.79
CA GLY A 360 20.53 13.24 4.49
C GLY A 360 19.23 12.43 4.41
N ASP A 361 18.09 12.99 4.84
CA ASP A 361 16.79 12.31 4.82
C ASP A 361 16.02 12.48 3.50
N GLY A 362 16.62 13.09 2.47
CA GLY A 362 16.02 13.21 1.14
C GLY A 362 14.93 14.27 1.05
N PHE A 363 14.97 15.30 1.91
CA PHE A 363 13.98 16.37 1.91
C PHE A 363 14.19 17.36 0.76
N GLU A 364 13.06 17.74 0.15
CA GLU A 364 13.04 18.68 -0.97
C GLU A 364 11.91 19.69 -0.82
N TRP A 365 12.23 20.96 -1.01
CA TRP A 365 11.23 22.00 -1.24
C TRP A 365 10.93 22.08 -2.73
N ARG A 366 9.66 21.92 -3.09
CA ARG A 366 9.22 21.88 -4.48
C ARG A 366 8.26 23.02 -4.77
N ILE A 367 8.56 23.75 -5.84
CA ILE A 367 7.65 24.72 -6.46
C ILE A 367 7.03 24.04 -7.67
N TYR A 368 5.72 23.85 -7.61
CA TYR A 368 4.97 23.05 -8.56
C TYR A 368 4.01 23.93 -9.36
N ASP A 369 3.92 23.64 -10.66
CA ASP A 369 3.00 24.30 -11.59
C ASP A 369 1.74 23.45 -11.77
N PRO A 370 0.59 23.89 -11.23
CA PRO A 370 -0.72 23.31 -11.45
C PRO A 370 -1.09 23.03 -12.90
N GLU A 371 -0.87 24.03 -13.76
CA GLU A 371 -1.43 24.12 -15.10
C GLU A 371 -0.61 23.26 -16.05
N ALA A 372 0.71 23.39 -15.95
CA ALA A 372 1.65 22.59 -16.71
C ALA A 372 1.93 21.21 -16.07
N ASN A 373 1.33 20.92 -14.92
CA ASN A 373 1.39 19.64 -14.23
C ASN A 373 2.82 19.10 -13.98
N HIS A 374 3.74 19.96 -13.56
CA HIS A 374 5.13 19.57 -13.33
C HIS A 374 5.79 20.40 -12.21
N VAL A 375 6.90 19.89 -11.68
CA VAL A 375 7.72 20.62 -10.71
C VAL A 375 8.63 21.60 -11.46
N LYS A 376 8.43 22.91 -11.23
CA LYS A 376 9.21 23.98 -11.87
C LYS A 376 10.60 24.11 -11.28
N LYS A 377 10.71 24.04 -9.95
CA LYS A 377 11.96 24.22 -9.21
C LYS A 377 12.00 23.34 -7.97
N VAL A 378 13.21 22.91 -7.63
CA VAL A 378 13.50 22.08 -6.46
C VAL A 378 14.67 22.68 -5.69
N PHE A 379 14.53 22.73 -4.37
CA PHE A 379 15.60 22.95 -3.43
C PHE A 379 15.80 21.68 -2.61
N SER A 380 16.87 20.94 -2.87
CA SER A 380 17.23 19.74 -2.12
C SER A 380 18.20 20.14 -1.01
N ILE A 381 17.80 19.91 0.24
CA ILE A 381 18.60 20.32 1.41
C ILE A 381 19.89 19.49 1.55
N ASP A 382 19.89 18.29 0.98
CA ASP A 382 21.06 17.40 0.97
C ASP A 382 22.16 17.94 0.05
N LYS A 383 21.78 18.71 -0.97
CA LYS A 383 22.67 19.16 -2.05
C LYS A 383 23.04 20.64 -1.95
N ARG A 384 22.45 21.40 -1.02
CA ARG A 384 22.61 22.86 -0.94
C ARG A 384 22.89 23.32 0.48
N ASP A 385 23.41 24.54 0.61
CA ASP A 385 23.49 25.20 1.90
C ASP A 385 22.08 25.67 2.31
N PRO A 386 21.58 25.32 3.52
CA PRO A 386 20.31 25.83 4.00
C PRO A 386 20.13 27.35 3.93
N LYS A 387 21.21 28.13 4.03
CA LYS A 387 21.18 29.60 3.93
C LYS A 387 20.70 30.11 2.58
N ASP A 388 20.90 29.33 1.51
CA ASP A 388 20.46 29.68 0.16
C ASP A 388 18.93 29.55 -0.02
N PHE A 389 18.22 29.00 0.98
CA PHE A 389 16.79 28.75 0.88
C PHE A 389 15.97 30.03 0.77
N ILE A 390 16.33 31.09 1.50
CA ILE A 390 15.62 32.37 1.49
C ILE A 390 15.57 32.91 0.06
N SER A 391 16.74 33.05 -0.58
CA SER A 391 16.82 33.52 -1.97
C SER A 391 16.15 32.57 -2.95
N PHE A 392 16.18 31.26 -2.72
CA PHE A 392 15.42 30.31 -3.53
C PHE A 392 13.91 30.58 -3.43
N TYR A 393 13.39 30.74 -2.22
CA TYR A 393 11.97 30.89 -1.96
C TYR A 393 11.43 32.19 -2.59
N GLU A 394 12.13 33.31 -2.43
CA GLU A 394 11.76 34.61 -3.02
C GLU A 394 11.70 34.59 -4.54
N ASN A 395 12.65 33.91 -5.18
CA ASN A 395 12.75 33.90 -6.64
C ASN A 395 11.68 33.02 -7.29
N TYR A 396 11.11 32.06 -6.56
CA TYR A 396 10.30 31.00 -7.17
C TYR A 396 8.91 30.81 -6.57
N ASP A 397 8.69 31.05 -5.28
CA ASP A 397 7.35 30.96 -4.68
C ASP A 397 6.51 32.20 -5.01
N ARG A 398 5.30 32.00 -5.52
CA ARG A 398 4.34 33.06 -5.88
C ARG A 398 2.94 32.48 -6.12
N GLU A 399 1.94 33.36 -6.15
CA GLU A 399 0.59 33.03 -6.65
C GLU A 399 0.65 32.39 -8.05
N GLY A 400 -0.28 31.48 -8.30
CA GLY A 400 -0.30 30.59 -9.47
C GLY A 400 0.47 29.28 -9.29
N LEU A 401 1.33 29.15 -8.27
CA LEU A 401 2.15 27.96 -8.02
C LEU A 401 1.82 27.28 -6.69
N GLU A 402 2.04 25.98 -6.57
CA GLU A 402 1.97 25.27 -5.30
C GLU A 402 3.36 25.14 -4.68
N SER A 403 3.43 25.13 -3.34
CA SER A 403 4.68 25.09 -2.60
C SER A 403 4.58 24.07 -1.47
N TYR A 404 5.55 23.17 -1.39
CA TYR A 404 5.56 22.15 -0.36
C TYR A 404 6.96 21.58 -0.13
N PHE A 405 7.24 21.20 1.12
CA PHE A 405 8.48 20.62 1.58
C PHE A 405 8.24 19.18 2.01
N LEU A 406 8.85 18.21 1.34
CA LEU A 406 8.53 16.80 1.56
C LEU A 406 9.75 15.90 1.64
N CYS A 407 9.57 14.77 2.32
CA CYS A 407 10.37 13.57 2.14
C CYS A 407 9.47 12.44 1.61
N SER A 408 10.06 11.55 0.82
CA SER A 408 9.37 10.39 0.26
C SER A 408 10.08 9.10 0.65
N PHE A 409 9.30 8.10 1.03
CA PHE A 409 9.74 6.74 1.31
C PHE A 409 9.32 5.84 0.16
N SER A 410 10.26 5.10 -0.40
CA SER A 410 9.97 4.08 -1.42
C SER A 410 8.97 3.05 -0.87
N PRO A 411 8.17 2.38 -1.73
CA PRO A 411 7.12 1.45 -1.28
C PRO A 411 7.61 0.32 -0.37
N ASN A 412 8.87 -0.09 -0.48
CA ASN A 412 9.53 -1.12 0.34
C ASN A 412 10.47 -0.56 1.42
N ASP A 413 10.34 0.71 1.80
CA ASP A 413 11.17 1.27 2.87
C ASP A 413 10.75 0.69 4.24
N PRO A 414 11.67 0.09 5.03
CA PRO A 414 11.33 -0.54 6.31
C PRO A 414 10.61 0.40 7.29
N ARG A 415 10.83 1.71 7.20
CA ARG A 415 10.18 2.71 8.05
C ARG A 415 8.67 2.80 7.80
N ILE A 416 8.19 2.33 6.64
CA ILE A 416 6.77 2.31 6.27
C ILE A 416 6.17 0.89 6.24
N LYS A 417 6.85 -0.09 6.84
CA LYS A 417 6.40 -1.50 6.83
C LYS A 417 5.06 -1.71 7.55
N THR A 418 4.82 -1.10 8.72
CA THR A 418 3.58 -1.28 9.50
C THR A 418 2.85 0.04 9.73
N ALA A 419 1.59 0.00 10.18
CA ALA A 419 0.86 1.21 10.56
C ALA A 419 1.59 1.98 11.67
N GLU A 420 2.14 1.26 12.65
CA GLU A 420 2.91 1.79 13.78
C GLU A 420 4.24 2.38 13.32
N SER A 421 4.94 1.73 12.38
CA SER A 421 6.20 2.26 11.86
C SER A 421 5.98 3.55 11.08
N ILE A 422 4.93 3.61 10.24
CA ILE A 422 4.52 4.83 9.53
C ILE A 422 4.17 5.92 10.52
N ALA A 423 3.35 5.60 11.51
CA ALA A 423 2.92 6.51 12.57
C ALA A 423 4.11 7.10 13.36
N ASN A 424 5.02 6.25 13.80
CA ASN A 424 6.21 6.65 14.55
C ASN A 424 7.15 7.52 13.70
N THR A 425 7.49 7.06 12.49
CA THR A 425 8.35 7.81 11.55
C THR A 425 7.77 9.18 11.25
N SER A 426 6.47 9.23 10.95
CA SER A 426 5.77 10.49 10.65
C SER A 426 5.79 11.46 11.82
N PHE A 427 5.65 10.97 13.05
CA PHE A 427 5.67 11.84 14.23
C PHE A 427 7.08 12.35 14.55
N GLU A 428 8.12 11.52 14.45
CA GLU A 428 9.49 11.98 14.69
C GLU A 428 9.91 13.04 13.65
N ILE A 429 9.50 12.88 12.40
CA ILE A 429 9.67 13.92 11.38
C ILE A 429 8.86 15.17 11.72
N ALA A 430 7.59 15.02 12.11
CA ALA A 430 6.75 16.15 12.48
C ALA A 430 7.30 16.94 13.67
N LYS A 431 8.01 16.30 14.61
CA LYS A 431 8.71 17.00 15.71
C LYS A 431 9.77 17.97 15.19
N VAL A 432 10.55 17.55 14.19
CA VAL A 432 11.60 18.40 13.59
C VAL A 432 10.98 19.48 12.70
N LEU A 433 9.88 19.17 12.01
CA LEU A 433 9.16 20.11 11.14
C LEU A 433 8.30 21.13 11.88
N ALA A 434 7.81 20.82 13.09
CA ALA A 434 6.85 21.66 13.81
C ALA A 434 7.35 23.11 14.03
N PRO A 435 8.61 23.36 14.47
CA PRO A 435 9.12 24.73 14.59
C PRO A 435 9.04 25.52 13.27
N LEU A 436 9.48 24.90 12.17
CA LEU A 436 9.41 25.51 10.84
C LEU A 436 7.96 25.76 10.40
N TYR A 437 7.08 24.78 10.60
CA TYR A 437 5.65 24.94 10.34
C TYR A 437 5.05 26.11 11.13
N HIS A 438 5.41 26.30 12.41
CA HIS A 438 4.86 27.36 13.23
C HIS A 438 5.29 28.76 12.78
N ILE A 439 6.51 28.87 12.24
CA ILE A 439 7.01 30.08 11.60
C ILE A 439 6.34 30.34 10.26
N ILE A 440 6.01 29.30 9.50
CA ILE A 440 5.31 29.45 8.22
C ILE A 440 3.86 29.89 8.43
N SER A 441 3.18 29.35 9.44
CA SER A 441 1.72 29.38 9.57
C SER A 441 1.16 30.42 10.56
N GLU A 442 1.99 31.28 11.16
CA GLU A 442 1.56 32.24 12.20
C GLU A 442 0.72 31.57 13.32
N THR A 443 1.21 30.48 13.90
CA THR A 443 0.47 29.72 14.93
C THR A 443 0.84 30.08 16.36
N LYS A 444 1.63 31.15 16.57
CA LYS A 444 1.75 31.77 17.90
C LYS A 444 0.39 32.38 18.26
N GLY A 445 -0.38 31.63 19.05
CA GLY A 445 -1.48 32.18 19.81
C GLY A 445 -1.00 33.40 20.62
N LEU A 446 -1.84 34.42 20.64
CA LEU A 446 -1.95 35.38 21.74
C LEU A 446 -1.78 34.64 23.08
N GLY A 447 -0.71 34.95 23.83
CA GLY A 447 -0.52 34.41 25.17
C GLY A 447 0.93 34.15 25.60
N VAL A 448 1.80 35.16 25.57
CA VAL A 448 2.69 35.36 26.71
C VAL A 448 1.94 36.33 27.63
N THR A 449 1.15 35.80 28.55
CA THR A 449 0.82 36.55 29.75
C THR A 449 2.11 36.67 30.56
N LYS A 450 2.46 37.92 30.86
CA LYS A 450 3.47 38.27 31.87
C LYS A 450 3.17 37.59 33.20
#